data_AF-A0AAE1VMK9-F1
#
_entry.id   AF-A0AAE1VMK9-F1
#
_cell.length_a   1.000
_cell.length_b   1.000
_cell.length_c   1.000
_cell.angle_alpha   90.00
_cell.angle_beta   90.00
_cell.angle_gamma   90.00
#
_symmetry.space_group_name_H-M   'P 1'
#
loop_
_entity.id
_entity.type
_entity.pdbx_description
1 polymer ?
#
loop_
_entity_poly.entity_id
_entity_poly.type
_entity_poly.pdbx_seq_one_letter_code
_entity_poly.pdbx_strand_id
1 'polypeptide(L)'
;MALTFRKLSNISKNDTIPTPYPWATNKRAIVHNLNVLYSNQIFTIKGDVQCKRCERKYELEFDLRDKFAQVGSFIALNKASMHDRAPDIWMNPIFPTCKYCEQENSVKPIIATKKKMINWLFLLLGQFIGCCTLEQLKYFCKHNKNHRTGAKDRVLYLTYLTLCRQLDSSGPFDR
;
A
#
# COMPACT_ATOMS: atom_id res chain seq x y z
N MET A 1 36.35 -32.08 -15.14
CA MET A 1 35.28 -32.21 -14.12
C MET A 1 35.29 -30.92 -13.28
N ALA A 2 34.60 -29.88 -13.74
CA ALA A 2 34.63 -28.55 -13.11
C ALA A 2 33.49 -28.44 -12.09
N LEU A 3 33.83 -28.43 -10.80
CA LEU A 3 32.89 -28.18 -9.71
C LEU A 3 32.55 -26.69 -9.71
N THR A 4 31.33 -26.37 -10.13
CA THR A 4 30.75 -25.03 -10.03
C THR A 4 30.40 -24.74 -8.57
N PHE A 5 31.19 -23.87 -7.94
CA PHE A 5 30.84 -23.28 -6.65
C PHE A 5 29.54 -22.48 -6.81
N ARG A 6 28.43 -23.03 -6.30
CA ARG A 6 27.19 -22.27 -6.09
C ARG A 6 27.50 -21.14 -5.12
N LYS A 7 27.50 -19.91 -5.63
CA LYS A 7 27.52 -18.68 -4.84
C LYS A 7 26.25 -18.66 -3.99
N LEU A 8 26.35 -19.13 -2.74
CA LEU A 8 25.35 -18.91 -1.70
C LEU A 8 25.21 -17.39 -1.54
N SER A 9 24.16 -16.83 -2.14
CA SER A 9 23.93 -15.41 -2.14
C SER A 9 23.48 -14.95 -0.75
N ASN A 10 24.41 -14.29 -0.06
CA ASN A 10 24.23 -13.24 0.94
C ASN A 10 23.18 -13.48 2.04
N ILE A 11 23.67 -13.93 3.19
CA ILE A 11 23.08 -13.63 4.50
C ILE A 11 22.92 -12.09 4.59
N SER A 12 21.67 -11.65 4.74
CA SER A 12 21.22 -10.26 4.66
C SER A 12 21.87 -9.38 5.74
N LYS A 13 22.71 -8.44 5.33
CA LYS A 13 23.12 -7.31 6.18
C LYS A 13 21.88 -6.41 6.42
N ASN A 14 21.36 -6.44 7.65
CA ASN A 14 20.27 -5.64 8.22
C ASN A 14 18.97 -5.54 7.40
N ASP A 15 18.08 -6.49 7.65
CA ASP A 15 16.69 -6.49 7.18
C ASP A 15 15.82 -5.37 7.80
N THR A 16 16.34 -4.71 8.84
CA THR A 16 15.67 -3.62 9.55
C THR A 16 15.98 -2.26 8.90
N ILE A 17 14.99 -1.37 8.95
CA ILE A 17 15.07 0.04 8.57
C ILE A 17 14.58 0.89 9.74
N PRO A 18 15.00 2.17 9.85
CA PRO A 18 14.32 3.11 10.71
C PRO A 18 12.84 3.13 10.35
N THR A 19 11.99 3.06 11.38
CA THR A 19 10.54 3.09 11.22
C THR A 19 10.11 4.38 10.51
N PRO A 20 9.58 4.31 9.28
CA PRO A 20 9.29 5.50 8.50
C PRO A 20 8.06 6.27 9.01
N TYR A 21 7.17 5.58 9.74
CA TYR A 21 5.91 6.11 10.26
C TYR A 21 5.50 5.36 11.54
N PRO A 22 4.75 5.97 12.48
CA PRO A 22 4.32 5.30 13.72
C PRO A 22 3.54 3.98 13.51
N TRP A 23 2.85 3.83 12.38
CA TRP A 23 2.11 2.61 12.03
C TRP A 23 2.98 1.52 11.36
N ALA A 24 4.19 1.86 10.94
CA ALA A 24 5.10 0.96 10.23
C ALA A 24 5.96 0.18 11.21
N THR A 25 6.34 -1.04 10.82
CA THR A 25 7.36 -1.79 11.58
C THR A 25 8.77 -1.35 11.16
N ASN A 26 9.79 -1.91 11.82
CA ASN A 26 11.18 -1.79 11.37
C ASN A 26 11.49 -2.63 10.12
N LYS A 27 10.53 -3.34 9.53
CA LYS A 27 10.70 -4.10 8.28
C LYS A 27 10.10 -3.34 7.11
N ARG A 28 10.79 -3.41 5.96
CA ARG A 28 10.36 -2.75 4.71
C ARG A 28 8.98 -3.24 4.29
N ALA A 29 8.07 -2.31 4.01
CA ALA A 29 6.73 -2.61 3.49
C ALA A 29 5.89 -3.57 4.38
N ILE A 30 6.17 -3.56 5.69
CA ILE A 30 5.40 -4.29 6.71
C ILE A 30 4.79 -3.27 7.68
N VAL A 31 3.47 -3.31 7.83
CA VAL A 31 2.66 -2.49 8.72
C VAL A 31 2.28 -3.28 9.97
N HIS A 32 2.03 -2.57 11.08
CA HIS A 32 1.45 -3.19 12.27
C HIS A 32 -0.02 -3.58 12.02
N ASN A 33 -0.49 -4.64 12.68
CA ASN A 33 -1.91 -5.03 12.64
C ASN A 33 -2.79 -4.02 13.39
N LEU A 34 -4.10 -4.05 13.15
CA LEU A 34 -5.06 -3.12 13.74
C LEU A 34 -5.01 -3.11 15.27
N ASN A 35 -4.90 -4.26 15.92
CA ASN A 35 -4.84 -4.34 17.38
C ASN A 35 -3.66 -3.55 17.95
N VAL A 36 -2.48 -3.67 17.33
CA VAL A 36 -1.28 -2.91 17.71
C VAL A 36 -1.45 -1.41 17.42
N LEU A 37 -2.06 -1.06 16.30
CA LEU A 37 -2.32 0.35 15.98
C LEU A 37 -3.26 0.99 17.02
N TYR A 38 -4.35 0.32 17.37
CA TYR A 38 -5.30 0.80 18.37
C TYR A 38 -4.72 0.84 19.79
N SER A 39 -3.93 -0.17 20.19
CA SER A 39 -3.26 -0.16 21.51
C SER A 39 -2.28 1.01 21.64
N ASN A 40 -1.70 1.44 20.52
CA ASN A 40 -0.79 2.60 20.45
C ASN A 40 -1.53 3.91 20.17
N GLN A 41 -2.86 3.93 20.27
CA GLN A 41 -3.71 5.10 20.05
C GLN A 41 -3.56 5.73 18.64
N ILE A 42 -3.24 4.92 17.64
CA ILE A 42 -3.16 5.33 16.24
C ILE A 42 -4.52 5.09 15.59
N PHE A 43 -5.33 6.14 15.56
CA PHE A 43 -6.68 6.11 14.95
C PHE A 43 -6.73 6.81 13.59
N THR A 44 -5.74 7.65 13.29
CA THR A 44 -5.69 8.47 12.08
C THR A 44 -4.37 8.25 11.34
N ILE A 45 -4.46 8.07 10.04
CA ILE A 45 -3.30 7.95 9.16
C ILE A 45 -3.23 9.16 8.24
N LYS A 46 -2.10 9.85 8.27
CA LYS A 46 -1.87 11.05 7.49
C LYS A 46 -0.99 10.80 6.27
N GLY A 47 -1.13 11.64 5.25
CA GLY A 47 -0.26 11.61 4.08
C GLY A 47 -0.36 12.86 3.21
N ASP A 48 0.76 13.20 2.59
CA ASP A 48 0.85 14.34 1.70
C ASP A 48 0.16 14.09 0.37
N VAL A 49 -0.56 15.10 -0.09
CA VAL A 49 -1.23 15.11 -1.40
C VAL A 49 -0.93 16.38 -2.16
N GLN A 50 -1.16 16.34 -3.48
CA GLN A 50 -1.06 17.47 -4.38
C GLN A 50 -2.27 17.51 -5.29
N CYS A 51 -2.91 18.68 -5.39
CA CYS A 51 -3.95 18.90 -6.38
C CYS A 51 -3.34 19.08 -7.77
N LYS A 52 -3.73 18.27 -8.75
CA LYS A 52 -3.28 18.32 -10.16
C LYS A 52 -3.80 19.53 -10.97
N ARG A 53 -4.41 20.51 -10.30
CA ARG A 53 -5.14 21.62 -10.91
C ARG A 53 -4.63 22.97 -10.41
N CYS A 54 -4.59 23.15 -9.10
CA CYS A 54 -4.03 24.36 -8.47
C CYS A 54 -2.62 24.14 -7.91
N GLU A 55 -2.07 22.94 -8.06
CA GLU A 55 -0.71 22.54 -7.62
C GLU A 55 -0.42 22.66 -6.11
N ARG A 56 -1.42 23.05 -5.31
CA ARG A 56 -1.30 23.13 -3.86
C ARG A 56 -1.07 21.75 -3.26
N LYS A 57 -0.10 21.71 -2.34
CA LYS A 57 0.24 20.55 -1.51
C LYS A 57 -0.31 20.73 -0.11
N TYR A 58 -0.82 19.66 0.48
CA TYR A 58 -1.33 19.65 1.84
C TYR A 58 -1.40 18.22 2.37
N GLU A 59 -1.59 18.10 3.68
CA GLU A 59 -1.82 16.81 4.33
C GLU A 59 -3.31 16.44 4.33
N LEU A 60 -3.60 15.19 4.00
CA LEU A 60 -4.89 14.55 4.22
C LEU A 60 -4.79 13.55 5.36
N GLU A 61 -5.93 13.34 6.01
CA GLU A 61 -6.08 12.44 7.14
C GLU A 61 -7.22 11.47 6.87
N PHE A 62 -7.01 10.21 7.24
CA PHE A 62 -8.01 9.16 7.15
C PHE A 62 -8.21 8.52 8.51
N ASP A 63 -9.47 8.41 8.92
CA ASP A 63 -9.85 7.52 10.01
C ASP A 63 -9.53 6.07 9.62
N LEU A 64 -8.71 5.41 10.43
CA LEU A 64 -8.20 4.07 10.18
C LEU A 64 -9.33 3.05 10.13
N ARG A 65 -10.29 3.14 11.06
CA ARG A 65 -11.38 2.17 11.18
C ARG A 65 -12.31 2.29 9.98
N ASP A 66 -12.78 3.50 9.70
CA ASP A 66 -13.79 3.74 8.67
C ASP A 66 -13.25 3.44 7.28
N LYS A 67 -12.02 3.89 6.98
CA LYS A 67 -11.41 3.64 5.67
C LYS A 67 -11.00 2.19 5.49
N PHE A 68 -10.51 1.51 6.53
CA PHE A 68 -10.23 0.09 6.40
C PHE A 68 -11.50 -0.73 6.22
N ALA A 69 -12.58 -0.42 6.93
CA ALA A 69 -13.87 -1.07 6.75
C ALA A 69 -14.41 -0.91 5.31
N GLN A 70 -14.25 0.28 4.70
CA GLN A 70 -14.61 0.52 3.29
C GLN A 70 -13.81 -0.38 2.34
N VAL A 71 -12.48 -0.44 2.49
CA VAL A 71 -11.61 -1.27 1.64
C VAL A 71 -11.92 -2.76 1.83
N GLY A 72 -12.06 -3.20 3.09
CA GLY A 72 -12.37 -4.59 3.43
C GLY A 72 -13.71 -5.05 2.88
N SER A 73 -14.75 -4.22 3.01
CA SER A 73 -16.09 -4.50 2.46
C SER A 73 -16.05 -4.60 0.94
N PHE A 74 -15.34 -3.69 0.26
CA PHE A 74 -15.19 -3.75 -1.19
C PHE A 74 -14.52 -5.06 -1.63
N ILE A 75 -13.46 -5.49 -0.94
CA ILE A 75 -12.80 -6.77 -1.24
C ILE A 75 -13.76 -7.93 -1.01
N ALA A 76 -14.42 -8.00 0.15
CA ALA A 76 -15.33 -9.09 0.49
C ALA A 76 -16.44 -9.28 -0.57
N LEU A 77 -16.98 -8.18 -1.09
CA LEU A 77 -18.05 -8.20 -2.08
C LEU A 77 -17.55 -8.55 -3.50
N ASN A 78 -16.36 -8.11 -3.89
CA ASN A 78 -15.94 -8.14 -5.29
C ASN A 78 -14.85 -9.18 -5.60
N LYS A 79 -14.14 -9.69 -4.59
CA LYS A 79 -12.94 -10.55 -4.76
C LYS A 79 -13.16 -11.74 -5.71
N ALA A 80 -14.31 -12.42 -5.61
CA ALA A 80 -14.62 -13.58 -6.45
C ALA A 80 -14.61 -13.25 -7.96
N SER A 81 -14.96 -12.02 -8.33
CA SER A 81 -15.00 -11.54 -9.72
C SER A 81 -13.68 -10.97 -10.22
N MET A 82 -12.72 -10.71 -9.33
CA MET A 82 -11.46 -10.04 -9.68
C MET A 82 -10.47 -10.96 -10.40
N HIS A 83 -10.61 -12.30 -10.29
CA HIS A 83 -9.76 -13.29 -10.96
C HIS A 83 -8.24 -12.98 -10.88
N ASP A 84 -7.75 -12.71 -9.67
CA ASP A 84 -6.35 -12.34 -9.39
C ASP A 84 -5.87 -11.02 -10.05
N ARG A 85 -6.78 -10.14 -10.45
CA ARG A 85 -6.49 -8.86 -11.10
C ARG A 85 -7.18 -7.71 -10.40
N ALA A 86 -6.49 -6.57 -10.31
CA ALA A 86 -7.08 -5.38 -9.74
C ALA A 86 -8.21 -4.88 -10.66
N PRO A 87 -9.38 -4.55 -10.11
CA PRO A 87 -10.47 -3.97 -10.89
C PRO A 87 -10.10 -2.56 -11.38
N ASP A 88 -10.84 -2.07 -12.37
CA ASP A 88 -10.56 -0.78 -13.03
C ASP A 88 -10.53 0.40 -12.06
N ILE A 89 -11.38 0.41 -11.04
CA ILE A 89 -11.41 1.42 -9.97
C ILE A 89 -10.08 1.50 -9.19
N TRP A 90 -9.37 0.38 -9.01
CA TRP A 90 -8.06 0.39 -8.38
C TRP A 90 -6.95 0.77 -9.36
N MET A 91 -7.09 0.39 -10.63
CA MET A 91 -6.15 0.80 -11.68
C MET A 91 -6.23 2.29 -11.97
N ASN A 92 -7.42 2.88 -11.81
CA ASN A 92 -7.72 4.28 -12.03
C ASN A 92 -8.36 4.90 -10.77
N PRO A 93 -7.58 5.17 -9.71
CA PRO A 93 -8.12 5.69 -8.45
C PRO A 93 -8.93 6.97 -8.64
N ILE A 94 -10.08 7.03 -7.97
CA ILE A 94 -10.89 8.25 -7.87
C ILE A 94 -10.27 9.13 -6.79
N PHE A 95 -9.89 10.35 -7.14
CA PHE A 95 -9.30 11.29 -6.20
C PHE A 95 -10.37 12.11 -5.48
N PRO A 96 -10.12 12.52 -4.23
CA PRO A 96 -11.01 13.45 -3.55
C PRO A 96 -10.98 14.84 -4.20
N THR A 97 -12.00 15.63 -3.87
CA THR A 97 -12.11 17.04 -4.23
C THR A 97 -11.04 17.87 -3.52
N CYS A 98 -10.47 18.85 -4.22
CA CYS A 98 -9.48 19.74 -3.62
C CYS A 98 -10.14 20.71 -2.64
N LYS A 99 -9.65 20.78 -1.40
CA LYS A 99 -10.16 21.72 -0.38
C LYS A 99 -9.85 23.21 -0.66
N TYR A 100 -9.09 23.53 -1.71
CA TYR A 100 -8.65 24.90 -2.01
C TYR A 100 -9.20 25.46 -3.31
N CYS A 101 -9.36 24.62 -4.34
CA CYS A 101 -9.93 25.06 -5.62
C CYS A 101 -11.22 24.31 -5.98
N GLU A 102 -11.70 23.44 -5.08
CA GLU A 102 -12.98 22.71 -5.18
C GLU A 102 -13.10 21.81 -6.41
N GLN A 103 -12.03 21.66 -7.20
CA GLN A 103 -12.04 20.80 -8.36
C GLN A 103 -12.09 19.33 -7.92
N GLU A 104 -13.12 18.63 -8.36
CA GLU A 104 -13.32 17.20 -8.14
C GLU A 104 -12.20 16.36 -8.79
N ASN A 105 -12.01 15.15 -8.25
CA ASN A 105 -11.09 14.16 -8.80
C ASN A 105 -9.69 14.70 -9.14
N SER A 106 -9.15 15.54 -8.25
CA SER A 106 -7.94 16.32 -8.54
C SER A 106 -6.77 16.04 -7.59
N VAL A 107 -7.02 15.48 -6.41
CA VAL A 107 -6.03 15.38 -5.33
C VAL A 107 -5.32 14.02 -5.33
N LYS A 108 -4.08 13.99 -5.80
CA LYS A 108 -3.26 12.77 -5.87
C LYS A 108 -2.35 12.64 -4.65
N PRO A 109 -2.01 11.42 -4.19
CA PRO A 109 -0.97 11.26 -3.18
C PRO A 109 0.40 11.65 -3.72
N ILE A 110 1.23 12.21 -2.85
CA ILE A 110 2.66 12.36 -3.10
C ILE A 110 3.34 11.06 -2.66
N ILE A 111 3.84 10.28 -3.64
CA ILE A 111 4.50 9.00 -3.37
C ILE A 111 6.00 9.23 -3.24
N ALA A 112 6.56 8.79 -2.11
CA ALA A 112 7.99 8.92 -1.84
C ALA A 112 8.85 8.25 -2.93
N THR A 113 9.90 8.96 -3.37
CA THR A 113 10.87 8.45 -4.35
C THR A 113 11.67 7.26 -3.80
N LYS A 114 12.06 7.34 -2.52
CA LYS A 114 12.68 6.23 -1.80
C LYS A 114 11.62 5.19 -1.44
N LYS A 115 11.64 4.03 -2.11
CA LYS A 115 10.68 2.93 -1.94
C LYS A 115 10.44 2.48 -0.48
N LYS A 116 11.46 2.60 0.38
CA LYS A 116 11.37 2.30 1.82
C LYS A 116 10.55 3.32 2.65
N MET A 117 10.30 4.51 2.10
CA MET A 117 9.53 5.59 2.72
C MET A 117 8.13 5.72 2.13
N ILE A 118 7.67 4.76 1.32
CA ILE A 118 6.30 4.80 0.78
C ILE A 118 5.32 4.62 1.92
N ASN A 119 4.35 5.53 2.03
CA ASN A 119 3.28 5.49 3.03
C ASN A 119 2.20 4.48 2.63
N TRP A 120 2.52 3.19 2.72
CA TRP A 120 1.66 2.10 2.25
C TRP A 120 0.27 2.10 2.90
N LEU A 121 0.19 2.41 4.19
CA LEU A 121 -1.09 2.42 4.89
C LEU A 121 -1.97 3.58 4.43
N PHE A 122 -1.42 4.79 4.26
CA PHE A 122 -2.18 5.91 3.70
C PHE A 122 -2.68 5.61 2.28
N LEU A 123 -1.82 5.03 1.43
CA LEU A 123 -2.20 4.66 0.08
C LEU A 123 -3.31 3.59 0.05
N LEU A 124 -3.30 2.63 0.99
CA LEU A 124 -4.37 1.65 1.12
C LEU A 124 -5.70 2.32 1.49
N LEU A 125 -5.70 3.11 2.57
CA LEU A 125 -6.91 3.73 3.11
C LEU A 125 -7.53 4.75 2.15
N GLY A 126 -6.70 5.45 1.38
CA GLY A 126 -7.14 6.33 0.30
C GLY A 126 -7.51 5.61 -1.00
N GLN A 127 -7.33 4.29 -1.09
CA GLN A 127 -7.43 3.51 -2.33
C GLN A 127 -6.54 4.04 -3.47
N PHE A 128 -5.38 4.58 -3.12
CA PHE A 128 -4.44 5.20 -4.04
C PHE A 128 -3.28 4.30 -4.48
N ILE A 129 -3.25 3.01 -4.10
CA ILE A 129 -2.14 2.11 -4.46
C ILE A 129 -1.95 2.02 -5.99
N GLY A 130 -3.04 2.20 -6.76
CA GLY A 130 -2.99 2.28 -8.23
C GLY A 130 -2.07 3.37 -8.79
N CYS A 131 -1.81 4.42 -8.02
CA CYS A 131 -0.88 5.50 -8.37
C CYS A 131 0.59 5.05 -8.32
N CYS A 132 0.92 3.93 -7.66
CA CYS A 132 2.27 3.40 -7.64
C CYS A 132 2.72 2.94 -9.02
N THR A 133 4.02 3.07 -9.28
CA THR A 133 4.66 2.46 -10.45
C THR A 133 4.76 0.95 -10.27
N LEU A 134 4.90 0.21 -11.38
CA LEU A 134 5.09 -1.24 -11.32
C LEU A 134 6.32 -1.63 -10.48
N GLU A 135 7.39 -0.83 -10.50
CA GLU A 135 8.57 -1.09 -9.68
C GLU A 135 8.33 -0.92 -8.18
N GLN A 136 7.53 0.08 -7.78
CA GLN A 136 7.16 0.30 -6.40
C GLN A 136 6.30 -0.88 -5.89
N LEU A 137 5.35 -1.34 -6.70
CA LEU A 137 4.55 -2.53 -6.38
C LEU A 137 5.42 -3.80 -6.30
N LYS A 138 6.34 -4.01 -7.25
CA LYS A 138 7.31 -5.14 -7.20
C LYS A 138 8.21 -5.08 -5.96
N TYR A 139 8.56 -3.88 -5.50
CA TYR A 139 9.30 -3.69 -4.25
C TYR A 139 8.48 -4.14 -3.04
N PHE A 140 7.20 -3.74 -2.97
CA PHE A 140 6.29 -4.22 -1.93
C PHE A 140 6.21 -5.75 -1.93
N CYS A 141 5.96 -6.36 -3.10
CA CYS A 141 5.86 -7.81 -3.23
C CYS A 141 7.15 -8.53 -2.83
N LYS A 142 8.33 -7.99 -3.17
CA LYS A 142 9.63 -8.54 -2.76
C LYS A 142 9.72 -8.70 -1.24
N HIS A 143 9.30 -7.68 -0.49
CA HIS A 143 9.40 -7.66 0.97
C HIS A 143 8.25 -8.39 1.68
N ASN A 144 7.25 -8.83 0.92
CA ASN A 144 6.12 -9.60 1.40
C ASN A 144 6.09 -11.05 0.87
N LYS A 145 7.20 -11.51 0.28
CA LYS A 145 7.34 -12.86 -0.29
C LYS A 145 6.29 -13.19 -1.36
N ASN A 146 5.76 -12.17 -2.04
CA ASN A 146 4.85 -12.31 -3.16
C ASN A 146 5.60 -12.42 -4.49
N HIS A 147 4.98 -13.07 -5.46
CA HIS A 147 5.50 -13.14 -6.82
C HIS A 147 5.56 -11.76 -7.49
N ARG A 148 6.55 -11.56 -8.39
CA ARG A 148 6.90 -10.24 -8.93
C ARG A 148 6.83 -10.10 -10.45
N THR A 149 6.57 -11.17 -11.20
CA THR A 149 6.64 -11.12 -12.69
C THR A 149 5.29 -10.85 -13.37
N GLY A 150 4.26 -10.48 -12.61
CA GLY A 150 2.94 -10.12 -13.15
C GLY A 150 2.88 -8.73 -13.79
N ALA A 151 1.85 -8.53 -14.62
CA ALA A 151 1.40 -7.22 -15.07
C ALA A 151 0.92 -6.36 -13.88
N LYS A 152 0.79 -5.04 -14.09
CA LYS A 152 0.52 -4.08 -13.02
C LYS A 152 -0.75 -4.41 -12.24
N ASP A 153 -1.83 -4.78 -12.91
CA ASP A 153 -3.11 -5.20 -12.33
C ASP A 153 -2.96 -6.38 -11.36
N ARG A 154 -2.17 -7.40 -11.71
CA ARG A 154 -1.91 -8.56 -10.85
C ARG A 154 -1.08 -8.20 -9.62
N VAL A 155 -0.03 -7.41 -9.81
CA VAL A 155 0.83 -6.98 -8.68
C VAL A 155 0.09 -6.01 -7.76
N LEU A 156 -0.77 -5.16 -8.31
CA LEU A 156 -1.63 -4.25 -7.56
C LEU A 156 -2.64 -5.01 -6.69
N TYR A 157 -3.33 -5.99 -7.27
CA TYR A 157 -4.26 -6.86 -6.54
C TYR A 157 -3.58 -7.54 -5.35
N LEU A 158 -2.42 -8.17 -5.58
CA LEU A 158 -1.65 -8.79 -4.50
C LEU A 158 -1.23 -7.78 -3.42
N THR A 159 -0.89 -6.55 -3.82
CA THR A 159 -0.51 -5.49 -2.88
C THR A 159 -1.67 -5.12 -1.96
N TYR A 160 -2.88 -4.92 -2.50
CA TYR A 160 -4.09 -4.65 -1.71
C TYR A 160 -4.38 -5.78 -0.72
N LEU A 161 -4.47 -7.02 -1.20
CA LEU A 161 -4.79 -8.16 -0.34
C LEU A 161 -3.75 -8.38 0.75
N THR A 162 -2.47 -8.27 0.41
CA THR A 162 -1.38 -8.46 1.37
C THR A 162 -1.39 -7.40 2.45
N LEU A 163 -1.60 -6.12 2.10
CA LEU A 163 -1.71 -5.06 3.10
C LEU A 163 -2.92 -5.26 4.01
N CYS A 164 -4.07 -5.64 3.45
CA CYS A 164 -5.25 -5.93 4.27
C CYS A 164 -5.00 -7.08 5.24
N ARG A 165 -4.31 -8.15 4.79
CA ARG A 165 -3.94 -9.28 5.64
C ARG A 165 -2.94 -8.92 6.75
N GLN A 166 -2.03 -7.97 6.49
CA GLN A 166 -1.14 -7.45 7.54
C GLN A 166 -1.93 -6.70 8.63
N LEU A 167 -2.97 -5.95 8.24
CA LEU A 167 -3.83 -5.22 9.16
C LEU A 167 -4.77 -6.14 9.94
N ASP A 168 -5.38 -7.10 9.26
CA ASP A 168 -6.30 -8.07 9.82
C ASP A 168 -6.17 -9.42 9.10
N SER A 169 -5.57 -10.40 9.77
CA SER A 169 -5.36 -11.73 9.22
C SER A 169 -6.62 -12.61 9.23
N SER A 170 -7.70 -12.17 9.89
CA SER A 170 -8.96 -12.91 9.98
C SER A 170 -9.94 -12.57 8.84
N GLY A 171 -9.70 -11.46 8.12
CA GLY A 171 -10.53 -11.03 7.01
C GLY A 171 -10.31 -11.84 5.72
N PRO A 172 -11.17 -11.65 4.70
CA PRO A 172 -11.18 -12.43 3.45
C PRO A 172 -10.08 -11.98 2.46
N PHE A 173 -8.85 -11.84 2.93
CA PHE A 173 -7.71 -11.27 2.18
C PHE A 173 -6.69 -12.32 1.70
N ASP A 174 -7.03 -13.60 1.84
CA ASP A 174 -6.27 -14.67 1.20
C ASP A 174 -6.34 -14.55 -0.31
N ARG A 175 -5.33 -15.07 -1.03
CA ARG A 175 -5.33 -14.97 -2.49
C ARG A 175 -6.39 -15.90 -3.05
#